data_AF-A0A529MH47-F1
#
_entry.id   AF-A0A529MH47-F1
#
_cell.length_a   1.000
_cell.length_b   1.000
_cell.length_c   1.000
_cell.angle_alpha   90.00
_cell.angle_beta   90.00
_cell.angle_gamma   90.00
#
_symmetry.space_group_name_H-M   'P 1'
#
loop_
_entity.id
_entity.type
_entity.pdbx_description
1 polymer ?
#
loop_
_entity_poly.entity_id
_entity_poly.type
_entity_poly.pdbx_seq_one_letter_code
_entity_poly.pdbx_strand_id
1 'polypeptide(L)'
;AGIPVHVYVDETRPRNQGAQLTAWEMAGHGVPHTLIVDNAGGHLMQHGDIDMVIVGTDRTTADGDVCNKIGTYLKALAASDNDVPFYVALPSPTIDWTVGDGLAEI
;
A
#
# COMPACT_ATOMS: atom_id res chain seq x y z
N ALA A 1 -14.98 13.70 8.39
CA ALA A 1 -14.01 14.52 9.13
C ALA A 1 -14.07 14.16 10.60
N GLY A 2 -12.95 14.18 11.32
CA GLY A 2 -12.89 13.88 12.76
C GLY A 2 -12.50 12.46 13.15
N ILE A 3 -12.06 11.62 12.20
CA ILE A 3 -11.43 10.33 12.52
C ILE A 3 -9.95 10.63 12.80
N PRO A 4 -9.41 10.28 13.98
CA PRO A 4 -7.99 10.43 14.28
C PRO A 4 -7.21 9.38 13.49
N VAL A 5 -6.61 9.80 12.37
CA VAL A 5 -5.79 8.94 11.51
C VAL A 5 -4.37 9.46 11.51
N HIS A 6 -3.40 8.56 11.66
CA HIS A 6 -1.99 8.81 11.39
C HIS A 6 -1.53 7.88 10.27
N VAL A 7 -0.81 8.41 9.28
CA VAL A 7 -0.41 7.66 8.09
C VAL A 7 1.09 7.36 8.14
N TYR A 8 1.46 6.08 8.16
CA TYR A 8 2.83 5.66 7.91
C TYR A 8 3.04 5.53 6.39
N VAL A 9 4.00 6.28 5.86
CA VAL A 9 4.30 6.36 4.43
C VAL A 9 5.62 5.68 4.17
N ASP A 10 5.62 4.58 3.42
CA ASP A 10 6.86 3.95 2.93
C ASP A 10 7.56 4.85 1.91
N GLU A 11 8.89 4.95 1.94
CA GLU A 11 9.64 5.77 0.97
C GLU A 11 9.42 5.35 -0.48
N THR A 12 9.22 4.05 -0.74
CA THR A 12 8.99 3.41 -2.04
C THR A 12 10.21 3.46 -2.97
N ARG A 13 11.29 2.77 -2.60
CA ARG A 13 12.49 2.64 -3.45
C ARG A 13 12.16 1.94 -4.78
N PRO A 14 12.92 2.23 -5.86
CA PRO A 14 14.02 3.19 -5.96
C PRO A 14 13.58 4.60 -6.37
N ARG A 15 12.30 4.80 -6.70
CA ARG A 15 11.78 6.05 -7.25
C ARG A 15 11.31 7.03 -6.19
N ASN A 16 11.23 6.60 -4.94
CA ASN A 16 10.94 7.43 -3.77
C ASN A 16 9.57 8.13 -3.85
N GLN A 17 8.56 7.52 -4.47
CA GLN A 17 7.26 8.19 -4.66
C GLN A 17 6.57 8.49 -3.33
N GLY A 18 6.63 7.58 -2.35
CA GLY A 18 6.03 7.86 -1.05
C GLY A 18 6.74 8.99 -0.32
N ALA A 19 8.08 9.02 -0.38
CA ALA A 19 8.88 10.10 0.20
C ALA A 19 8.67 11.46 -0.49
N GLN A 20 8.55 11.48 -1.81
CA GLN A 20 8.54 12.72 -2.60
C GLN A 20 7.14 13.26 -2.89
N LEU A 21 6.16 12.38 -3.05
CA LEU A 21 4.80 12.74 -3.45
C LEU A 21 3.83 12.56 -2.29
N THR A 22 3.71 11.35 -1.75
CA THR A 22 2.70 11.06 -0.71
C THR A 22 2.95 11.88 0.56
N ALA A 23 4.18 11.90 1.08
CA ALA A 23 4.50 12.71 2.26
C ALA A 23 4.28 14.22 2.00
N TRP A 24 4.58 14.70 0.80
CA TRP A 24 4.34 16.09 0.42
C TRP A 24 2.83 16.42 0.38
N GLU A 25 2.00 15.55 -0.19
CA GLU A 25 0.54 15.71 -0.22
C GLU A 25 -0.06 15.67 1.19
N MET A 26 0.36 14.72 2.03
CA MET A 26 -0.10 14.62 3.43
C MET A 26 0.22 15.89 4.21
N ALA A 27 1.44 16.42 4.07
CA ALA A 27 1.83 17.69 4.66
C ALA A 27 0.97 18.85 4.14
N GLY A 28 0.73 18.91 2.82
CA GLY A 28 -0.10 19.93 2.18
C GLY A 28 -1.55 19.93 2.66
N HIS A 29 -2.09 18.77 3.03
CA HIS A 29 -3.43 18.60 3.56
C HIS A 29 -3.53 18.59 5.10
N GLY A 30 -2.40 18.74 5.81
CA GLY A 30 -2.36 18.71 7.27
C GLY A 30 -2.72 17.35 7.88
N VAL A 31 -2.53 16.25 7.14
CA VAL A 31 -2.75 14.89 7.62
C VAL A 31 -1.52 14.45 8.43
N PRO A 32 -1.68 14.02 9.71
CA PRO A 32 -0.59 13.47 10.49
C PRO A 32 0.04 12.27 9.78
N HIS A 33 1.35 12.30 9.57
CA HIS A 33 2.06 11.24 8.87
C HIS A 33 3.51 11.08 9.34
N THR A 34 4.08 9.92 9.07
CA THR A 34 5.50 9.63 9.29
C THR A 34 6.06 8.90 8.08
N LEU A 35 7.11 9.46 7.48
CA LEU A 35 7.88 8.80 6.43
C LEU A 35 8.78 7.73 7.06
N ILE A 36 8.74 6.52 6.52
CA ILE A 36 9.52 5.38 6.97
C ILE A 36 10.26 4.73 5.80
N VAL A 37 11.35 4.02 6.10
CA VAL A 37 12.01 3.15 5.12
C VAL A 37 11.11 1.94 4.80
N ASP A 38 11.21 1.42 3.58
CA ASP A 38 10.32 0.34 3.10
C ASP A 38 10.31 -0.89 4.02
N ASN A 39 11.40 -1.21 4.69
CA ASN A 39 11.46 -2.40 5.55
C ASN A 39 10.91 -2.17 6.97
N ALA A 40 10.65 -0.92 7.37
CA ALA A 40 10.14 -0.62 8.70
C ALA A 40 8.65 -0.96 8.86
N GLY A 41 7.87 -0.96 7.77
CA GLY A 41 6.43 -1.22 7.87
C GLY A 41 6.08 -2.56 8.51
N GLY A 42 6.79 -3.65 8.16
CA GLY A 42 6.57 -4.95 8.79
C GLY A 42 6.95 -4.96 10.27
N HIS A 43 8.01 -4.23 10.64
CA HIS A 43 8.40 -4.08 12.05
C HIS A 43 7.34 -3.33 12.87
N LEU A 44 6.74 -2.29 12.31
CA LEU A 44 5.63 -1.57 12.95
C LEU A 44 4.38 -2.45 13.11
N MET A 45 4.08 -3.29 12.10
CA MET A 45 2.98 -4.27 12.20
C MET A 45 3.21 -5.26 13.35
N GLN A 46 4.44 -5.78 13.51
CA GLN A 46 4.81 -6.68 14.62
C GLN A 46 4.63 -6.05 16.01
N HIS A 47 4.74 -4.72 16.09
CA HIS A 47 4.54 -3.97 17.33
C HIS A 47 3.09 -3.55 17.57
N GLY A 48 2.17 -3.84 16.64
CA GLY A 48 0.78 -3.43 16.73
C GLY A 48 0.55 -1.95 16.48
N ASP A 49 1.51 -1.26 15.84
CA ASP A 49 1.42 0.17 15.53
C ASP A 49 0.58 0.45 14.26
N ILE A 50 0.19 -0.60 13.52
CA ILE A 50 -0.55 -0.50 12.26
C ILE A 50 -1.89 -1.22 12.37
N ASP A 51 -2.99 -0.47 12.26
CA ASP A 51 -4.36 -1.03 12.31
C ASP A 51 -4.81 -1.64 10.98
N MET A 52 -4.33 -1.11 9.86
CA MET A 52 -4.67 -1.57 8.51
C MET A 52 -3.63 -1.14 7.48
N VAL A 53 -3.53 -1.88 6.38
CA VAL A 53 -2.74 -1.50 5.20
C VAL A 53 -3.69 -1.16 4.04
N ILE A 54 -3.45 -0.03 3.37
CA ILE A 54 -4.14 0.34 2.14
C ILE A 54 -3.10 0.66 1.08
N VAL A 55 -3.22 0.04 -0.10
CA VAL A 55 -2.37 0.33 -1.27
C VAL A 55 -3.24 0.69 -2.48
N GLY A 56 -2.61 1.27 -3.51
CA GLY A 56 -3.21 1.40 -4.82
C GLY A 56 -3.05 0.14 -5.67
N THR A 57 -3.32 0.29 -6.96
CA THR A 57 -3.10 -0.74 -7.99
C THR A 57 -2.68 -0.06 -9.30
N ASP A 58 -1.79 -0.73 -10.03
CA ASP A 58 -1.47 -0.39 -11.42
C ASP A 58 -2.39 -1.19 -12.38
N ARG A 59 -2.66 -2.46 -12.07
CA ARG A 59 -3.63 -3.35 -12.77
C ARG A 59 -4.15 -4.44 -11.82
N THR A 60 -5.43 -4.78 -11.92
CA THR A 60 -6.04 -5.90 -11.18
C THR A 60 -6.64 -6.90 -12.16
N THR A 61 -6.41 -8.21 -11.99
CA THR A 61 -6.99 -9.25 -12.87
C THR A 61 -8.46 -9.49 -12.57
N ALA A 62 -9.13 -10.26 -13.43
CA ALA A 62 -10.52 -10.68 -13.19
C ALA A 62 -10.67 -11.53 -11.92
N ASP A 63 -9.62 -12.28 -11.54
CA ASP A 63 -9.59 -13.15 -10.36
C ASP A 63 -9.14 -12.42 -9.07
N GLY A 64 -8.74 -11.14 -9.20
CA GLY A 64 -8.38 -10.28 -8.08
C GLY A 64 -6.89 -10.21 -7.77
N ASP A 65 -6.02 -10.74 -8.62
CA ASP A 65 -4.57 -10.55 -8.48
C ASP A 65 -4.22 -9.08 -8.74
N VAL A 66 -3.39 -8.50 -7.87
CA VAL A 66 -3.09 -7.08 -7.91
C VAL A 66 -1.63 -6.86 -8.30
N CYS A 67 -1.43 -6.34 -9.51
CA CYS A 67 -0.17 -5.72 -9.89
C CYS A 67 -0.14 -4.27 -9.39
N ASN A 68 0.91 -3.94 -8.65
CA ASN A 68 1.14 -2.61 -8.10
C ASN A 68 2.65 -2.37 -7.96
N LYS A 69 3.03 -1.21 -7.40
CA LYS A 69 4.43 -0.86 -7.15
C LYS A 69 5.17 -1.96 -6.38
N ILE A 70 6.42 -2.19 -6.76
CA ILE A 70 7.34 -3.11 -6.08
C ILE A 70 7.35 -2.82 -4.57
N GLY A 71 7.37 -3.87 -3.76
CA GLY A 71 7.20 -3.80 -2.31
C GLY A 71 5.79 -4.18 -1.83
N THR A 72 4.75 -3.98 -2.66
CA THR A 72 3.35 -4.28 -2.30
C THR A 72 3.15 -5.72 -1.81
N TYR A 73 3.69 -6.70 -2.54
CA TYR A 73 3.59 -8.11 -2.16
C TYR A 73 4.23 -8.39 -0.80
N LEU A 74 5.39 -7.79 -0.51
CA LEU A 74 6.06 -7.96 0.79
C LEU A 74 5.25 -7.33 1.93
N LYS A 75 4.52 -6.24 1.67
CA LYS A 75 3.59 -5.65 2.63
C LYS A 75 2.37 -6.52 2.87
N ALA A 76 1.83 -7.15 1.82
CA ALA A 76 0.74 -8.11 1.96
C ALA A 76 1.15 -9.33 2.80
N LEU A 77 2.37 -9.85 2.58
CA LEU A 77 2.92 -10.93 3.40
C LEU A 77 3.11 -10.52 4.86
N ALA A 78 3.72 -9.35 5.10
CA ALA A 78 3.92 -8.84 6.47
C ALA A 78 2.59 -8.58 7.18
N ALA A 79 1.60 -8.00 6.48
CA ALA A 79 0.28 -7.77 7.04
C ALA A 79 -0.43 -9.09 7.41
N SER A 80 -0.37 -10.08 6.50
CA SER A 80 -0.92 -11.42 6.74
C SER A 80 -0.28 -12.13 7.95
N ASP A 81 1.05 -12.06 8.07
CA ASP A 81 1.81 -12.66 9.19
C ASP A 81 1.48 -12.02 10.55
N ASN A 82 0.97 -10.79 10.54
CA ASN A 82 0.65 -10.01 11.75
C ASN A 82 -0.85 -9.78 11.95
N ASP A 83 -1.70 -10.52 11.23
CA ASP A 83 -3.17 -10.40 11.27
C ASP A 83 -3.69 -8.95 11.03
N VAL A 84 -2.94 -8.16 10.26
CA VAL A 84 -3.33 -6.80 9.87
C VAL A 84 -4.12 -6.86 8.55
N PRO A 85 -5.33 -6.28 8.49
CA PRO A 85 -6.13 -6.32 7.28
C PRO A 85 -5.49 -5.50 6.15
N PHE A 86 -5.40 -6.12 4.97
CA PHE A 86 -4.77 -5.54 3.78
C PHE A 86 -5.81 -5.24 2.71
N TYR A 87 -5.90 -3.97 2.30
CA TYR A 87 -6.85 -3.49 1.32
C TYR A 87 -6.16 -2.90 0.09
N VAL A 88 -6.78 -3.12 -1.06
CA VAL A 88 -6.41 -2.49 -2.32
C VAL A 88 -7.52 -1.52 -2.71
N ALA A 89 -7.16 -0.25 -2.83
CA ALA A 89 -8.06 0.80 -3.29
C ALA A 89 -7.89 0.98 -4.80
N LEU A 90 -8.96 0.74 -5.55
CA LEU A 90 -8.94 0.83 -7.00
C LEU A 90 -10.23 1.38 -7.61
N PRO A 91 -10.16 2.15 -8.70
CA PRO A 91 -11.32 2.44 -9.51
C PRO A 91 -11.61 1.24 -10.44
N SER A 92 -12.89 1.01 -10.76
CA SER A 92 -13.31 -0.13 -11.60
C SER A 92 -12.60 -0.26 -12.97
N PRO A 93 -12.14 0.83 -13.64
CA PRO A 93 -11.40 0.70 -14.90
C PRO A 93 -10.01 0.07 -14.76
N THR A 94 -9.47 -0.07 -13.54
CA THR A 94 -8.18 -0.74 -13.33
C THR A 94 -8.30 -2.27 -13.34
N ILE A 95 -9.53 -2.79 -13.34
CA ILE A 95 -9.78 -4.23 -13.49
C ILE A 95 -9.68 -4.59 -14.97
N ASP A 96 -8.71 -5.44 -15.28
CA ASP A 96 -8.54 -6.05 -16.58
C ASP A 96 -9.31 -7.37 -16.62
N TRP A 97 -10.54 -7.31 -17.13
CA TRP A 97 -11.43 -8.46 -17.26
C TRP A 97 -10.97 -9.51 -18.27
N THR A 98 -9.88 -9.25 -19.00
CA THR A 98 -9.33 -10.16 -20.02
C THR A 98 -8.19 -11.03 -19.52
N VAL A 99 -7.71 -10.77 -18.30
CA VAL A 99 -6.56 -11.45 -17.69
C VAL A 99 -7.03 -12.20 -16.44
N GLY A 100 -6.60 -13.45 -16.28
CA GLY A 100 -6.90 -14.28 -15.10
C GLY A 100 -5.73 -14.38 -14.13
N ASP A 101 -4.54 -14.67 -14.64
CA ASP A 101 -3.35 -14.98 -13.83
C ASP A 101 -2.37 -13.81 -13.78
N GLY A 102 -2.26 -13.17 -12.61
CA GLY A 102 -1.41 -12.01 -12.41
C GLY A 102 0.10 -12.31 -12.41
N LEU A 103 0.53 -13.57 -12.31
CA LEU A 103 1.95 -13.95 -12.37
C LEU A 103 2.39 -14.33 -13.77
N ALA A 104 1.51 -14.95 -14.57
CA ALA A 104 1.83 -15.39 -15.91
C ALA A 104 1.54 -14.33 -16.99
N GLU A 105 0.56 -13.45 -16.76
CA GLU A 105 -0.02 -12.58 -17.80
C GLU A 105 0.22 -11.07 -17.59
N ILE A 106 0.72 -10.64 -16.41
CA ILE A 106 1.06 -9.24 -16.09
C ILE A 106 2.56 -9.08 -15.83
#